data_AF-A0A4Y2ILG8-F1
#
_entry.id   AF-A0A4Y2ILG8-F1
#
_cell.length_a   1.000
_cell.length_b   1.000
_cell.length_c   1.000
_cell.angle_alpha   90.00
_cell.angle_beta   90.00
_cell.angle_gamma   90.00
#
_symmetry.space_group_name_H-M   'P 1'
#
loop_
_entity.id
_entity.type
_entity.pdbx_description
1 polymer ?
#
loop_
_entity_poly.entity_id
_entity_poly.type
_entity_poly.pdbx_seq_one_letter_code
_entity_poly.pdbx_strand_id
1 'polypeptide(L)'
;MLEEWQTSWKNGDTGRKIYNIMPSVSLRPTNWIRDDVIFFSQHGPFPAYLKRFHLSDSDYCSCGGIGTALHYATECILTVSWHMRKPAPNFQQVWLKRVANNLVSRHKIHSR
;
A
#
# COMPACT_ATOMS: atom_id res chain seq x y z
N MET A 1 -23.68 13.31 8.69
CA MET A 1 -22.99 12.69 7.53
C MET A 1 -21.47 12.63 7.69
N LEU A 2 -20.69 13.72 7.51
CA LEU A 2 -19.21 13.62 7.54
C LEU A 2 -18.66 13.17 8.91
N GLU A 3 -19.23 13.66 10.01
CA GLU A 3 -18.83 13.29 11.37
C GLU A 3 -19.17 11.82 11.71
N GLU A 4 -20.30 11.31 11.21
CA GLU A 4 -20.67 9.90 11.34
C GLU A 4 -19.67 9.02 10.59
N TRP A 5 -19.32 9.40 9.36
CA TRP A 5 -18.28 8.72 8.58
C TRP A 5 -16.92 8.76 9.26
N GLN A 6 -16.53 9.90 9.84
CA GLN A 6 -15.30 10.03 10.61
C GLN A 6 -15.30 9.11 11.84
N THR A 7 -16.45 8.99 12.51
CA THR A 7 -16.63 8.14 13.68
C THR A 7 -16.52 6.66 13.29
N SER A 8 -17.19 6.24 12.22
CA SER A 8 -17.06 4.90 11.65
C SER A 8 -15.61 4.60 11.23
N TRP A 9 -14.93 5.56 10.59
CA TRP A 9 -13.54 5.38 10.17
C TRP A 9 -12.56 5.23 11.35
N LYS A 10 -12.79 5.98 12.43
CA LYS A 10 -12.00 5.88 13.65
C LYS A 10 -12.18 4.54 14.35
N ASN A 11 -13.42 4.08 14.47
CA ASN A 11 -13.81 2.91 15.27
C ASN A 11 -13.80 1.59 14.48
N GLY A 12 -13.69 1.63 13.15
CA GLY A 12 -13.68 0.44 12.32
C GLY A 12 -12.35 -0.33 12.38
N ASP A 13 -12.45 -1.66 12.32
CA ASP A 13 -11.32 -2.60 12.33
C ASP A 13 -10.77 -2.91 10.92
N THR A 14 -11.53 -2.60 9.87
CA THR A 14 -11.09 -2.78 8.48
C THR A 14 -10.29 -1.56 8.02
N GLY A 15 -9.40 -1.74 7.03
CA GLY A 15 -8.68 -0.62 6.43
C GLY A 15 -7.66 0.08 7.34
N ARG A 16 -7.30 -0.47 8.51
CA ARG A 16 -6.38 0.17 9.48
C ARG A 16 -5.04 0.63 8.90
N LYS A 17 -4.51 -0.09 7.91
CA LYS A 17 -3.28 0.31 7.18
C LYS A 17 -3.47 1.67 6.48
N ILE A 18 -4.62 1.89 5.85
CA ILE A 18 -4.97 3.17 5.22
C ILE A 18 -5.28 4.23 6.27
N TYR A 19 -5.99 3.88 7.36
CA TYR A 19 -6.26 4.82 8.46
C TYR A 19 -4.97 5.43 9.01
N ASN A 20 -3.90 4.63 9.16
CA ASN A 20 -2.61 5.13 9.67
C ASN A 20 -1.95 6.17 8.75
N ILE A 21 -2.32 6.19 7.47
CA ILE A 21 -1.84 7.13 6.46
C ILE A 21 -2.80 8.32 6.35
N MET A 22 -4.11 8.05 6.28
CA MET A 22 -5.20 9.01 6.13
C MET A 22 -6.23 8.81 7.24
N PRO A 23 -5.99 9.39 8.45
CA PRO A 23 -6.84 9.19 9.61
C PRO A 23 -8.16 9.99 9.55
N SER A 24 -8.22 10.99 8.67
CA SER A 24 -9.36 11.88 8.51
C SER A 24 -10.11 11.61 7.21
N VAL A 25 -11.44 11.50 7.28
CA VAL A 25 -12.30 11.52 6.09
C VAL A 25 -12.40 12.95 5.56
N SER A 26 -12.51 13.11 4.25
CA SER A 26 -12.56 14.41 3.58
C SER A 26 -13.41 14.32 2.33
N LEU A 27 -14.20 15.37 2.06
CA LEU A 27 -14.92 15.54 0.79
C LEU A 27 -13.99 16.08 -0.31
N ARG A 28 -12.83 16.65 0.06
CA ARG A 28 -11.82 17.08 -0.91
C ARG A 28 -11.08 15.84 -1.43
N PRO A 29 -10.99 15.67 -2.76
CA PRO A 29 -10.21 14.58 -3.35
C PRO A 29 -8.76 14.62 -2.86
N THR A 30 -8.20 13.44 -2.62
CA THR A 30 -6.76 13.29 -2.38
C THR A 30 -6.00 13.46 -3.69
N ASN A 31 -4.73 13.89 -3.61
CA ASN A 31 -3.81 13.91 -4.76
C ASN A 31 -3.18 12.53 -5.05
N TRP A 32 -3.85 11.45 -4.63
CA TRP A 32 -3.42 10.09 -4.91
C TRP A 32 -3.96 9.67 -6.28
N ILE A 33 -3.07 9.14 -7.11
CA ILE A 33 -3.47 8.54 -8.39
C ILE A 33 -3.79 7.05 -8.20
N ARG A 34 -4.22 6.38 -9.28
CA ARG A 34 -4.58 4.96 -9.26
C ARG A 34 -3.49 4.08 -8.64
N ASP A 35 -2.23 4.31 -8.99
CA ASP A 35 -1.12 3.48 -8.53
C ASP A 35 -0.83 3.67 -7.04
N ASP A 36 -1.00 4.90 -6.51
CA ASP A 36 -0.95 5.15 -5.07
C ASP A 36 -2.03 4.32 -4.35
N VAL A 37 -3.27 4.38 -4.86
CA VAL A 37 -4.40 3.66 -4.27
C VAL A 37 -4.14 2.15 -4.28
N ILE A 38 -3.72 1.58 -5.41
CA ILE A 38 -3.39 0.16 -5.56
C ILE A 38 -2.27 -0.23 -4.58
N PHE A 39 -1.18 0.54 -4.55
CA PHE A 39 -0.02 0.24 -3.73
C PHE A 39 -0.31 0.30 -2.22
N PHE A 40 -0.88 1.40 -1.72
CA PHE A 40 -1.08 1.60 -0.28
C PHE A 40 -2.21 0.73 0.27
N SER A 41 -3.26 0.46 -0.52
CA SER A 41 -4.30 -0.49 -0.13
C SER A 41 -3.80 -1.94 -0.16
N GLN A 42 -2.68 -2.19 -0.86
CA GLN A 42 -2.19 -3.52 -1.21
C GLN A 42 -3.24 -4.31 -2.01
N HIS A 43 -4.09 -3.60 -2.76
CA HIS A 43 -5.09 -4.19 -3.65
C HIS A 43 -4.54 -4.31 -5.07
N GLY A 44 -5.26 -5.05 -5.91
CA GLY A 44 -4.95 -5.15 -7.33
C GLY A 44 -4.05 -6.35 -7.66
N PRO A 45 -3.18 -6.24 -8.68
CA PRO A 45 -2.47 -7.39 -9.23
C PRO A 45 -1.20 -7.71 -8.41
N PHE A 46 -1.38 -7.95 -7.12
CA PHE A 46 -0.35 -8.46 -6.23
C PHE A 46 -0.68 -9.92 -5.91
N PRO A 47 0.22 -10.89 -6.16
CA PRO A 47 -0.05 -12.31 -5.89
C PRO A 47 -0.62 -12.59 -4.49
N ALA A 48 -0.06 -11.94 -3.45
CA ALA A 48 -0.55 -12.08 -2.08
C ALA A 48 -2.01 -11.59 -1.90
N TYR A 49 -2.41 -10.52 -2.62
CA TYR A 49 -3.78 -10.04 -2.62
C TYR A 49 -4.71 -11.02 -3.35
N LEU A 50 -4.30 -11.48 -4.54
CA LEU A 50 -5.09 -12.42 -5.35
C LEU A 50 -5.33 -13.74 -4.61
N LYS A 51 -4.29 -14.28 -3.95
CA LYS A 51 -4.41 -15.50 -3.13
C LYS A 51 -5.39 -15.31 -1.97
N ARG A 52 -5.32 -14.17 -1.27
CA ARG A 52 -6.23 -13.84 -0.16
C ARG A 52 -7.70 -13.83 -0.57
N PHE A 53 -7.99 -13.44 -1.81
CA PHE A 53 -9.35 -13.39 -2.37
C PHE A 53 -9.71 -14.63 -3.20
N HIS A 54 -8.90 -15.70 -3.12
CA HIS A 54 -9.12 -16.94 -3.88
C HIS A 54 -9.19 -16.73 -5.40
N LEU A 55 -8.51 -15.70 -5.91
CA LEU A 55 -8.37 -15.40 -7.34
C LEU A 55 -7.09 -15.99 -7.95
N SER A 56 -6.20 -16.53 -7.11
CA SER A 56 -4.95 -17.19 -7.49
C SER A 56 -4.64 -18.29 -6.48
N ASP A 57 -3.97 -19.36 -6.93
CA ASP A 57 -3.50 -20.43 -6.06
C ASP A 57 -2.14 -20.15 -5.41
N SER A 58 -1.42 -19.13 -5.88
CA SER A 58 -0.09 -18.77 -5.38
C SER A 58 -0.04 -17.30 -4.94
N ASP A 59 0.66 -17.05 -3.83
CA ASP A 59 1.05 -15.72 -3.36
C ASP A 59 2.47 -15.34 -3.76
N TYR A 60 3.16 -16.18 -4.53
CA TYR A 60 4.54 -15.94 -4.96
C TYR A 60 4.62 -14.96 -6.14
N CYS A 61 5.59 -14.07 -6.08
CA CYS A 61 6.12 -13.32 -7.21
C CYS A 61 6.94 -14.25 -8.12
N SER A 62 7.06 -13.91 -9.40
CA SER A 62 7.90 -14.63 -10.36
C SER A 62 9.38 -14.70 -9.94
N CYS A 63 9.86 -13.83 -9.04
CA CYS A 63 11.20 -13.92 -8.49
C CYS A 63 11.33 -14.81 -7.25
N GLY A 64 10.27 -15.52 -6.84
CA GLY A 64 10.27 -16.47 -5.73
C GLY A 64 9.99 -15.88 -4.34
N GLY A 65 9.83 -14.56 -4.19
CA GLY A 65 9.39 -13.94 -2.94
C GLY A 65 7.86 -13.85 -2.82
N ILE A 66 7.32 -13.48 -1.66
CA ILE A 66 5.88 -13.23 -1.51
C ILE A 66 5.50 -11.94 -2.22
N GLY A 67 4.59 -12.02 -3.18
CA GLY A 67 4.17 -10.94 -4.06
C GLY A 67 3.30 -9.87 -3.39
N THR A 68 3.83 -9.21 -2.36
CA THR A 68 3.23 -8.04 -1.70
C THR A 68 3.73 -6.73 -2.33
N ALA A 69 2.99 -5.63 -2.15
CA ALA A 69 3.47 -4.30 -2.56
C ALA A 69 4.82 -3.92 -1.93
N LEU A 70 5.05 -4.32 -0.66
CA LEU A 70 6.31 -4.07 0.03
C LEU A 70 7.47 -4.83 -0.64
N HIS A 71 7.26 -6.10 -0.98
CA HIS A 71 8.27 -6.91 -1.66
C HIS A 71 8.72 -6.27 -2.97
N TYR A 72 7.77 -5.86 -3.82
CA TYR A 72 8.10 -5.15 -5.06
C TYR A 72 8.82 -3.82 -4.81
N ALA A 73 8.47 -3.11 -3.74
CA ALA A 73 9.10 -1.83 -3.42
C ALA A 73 10.51 -1.92 -2.83
N THR A 74 10.92 -3.07 -2.27
CA THR A 74 12.13 -3.11 -1.45
C THR A 74 13.06 -4.29 -1.71
N GLU A 75 12.63 -5.32 -2.45
CA GLU A 75 13.34 -6.59 -2.53
C GLU A 75 13.31 -7.26 -3.90
N CYS A 76 12.21 -7.12 -4.65
CA CYS A 76 12.03 -7.88 -5.89
C CYS A 76 13.07 -7.50 -6.94
N ILE A 77 13.83 -8.47 -7.43
CA ILE A 77 14.88 -8.23 -8.44
C ILE A 77 14.32 -7.68 -9.76
N LEU A 78 13.04 -7.89 -10.04
CA LEU A 78 12.37 -7.42 -11.25
C LEU A 78 12.02 -5.93 -11.20
N THR A 79 12.15 -5.28 -10.04
CA THR A 79 11.70 -3.89 -9.82
C THR A 79 12.79 -2.99 -9.23
N VAL A 80 14.06 -3.37 -9.41
CA VAL A 80 15.22 -2.67 -8.83
C VAL A 80 15.26 -1.19 -9.16
N SER A 81 14.81 -0.79 -10.35
CA SER A 81 14.81 0.61 -10.83
C SER A 81 14.04 1.57 -9.92
N TRP A 82 13.03 1.07 -9.18
CA TRP A 82 12.20 1.89 -8.31
C TRP A 82 12.24 1.47 -6.85
N HIS A 83 13.24 0.67 -6.45
CA HIS A 83 13.41 0.27 -5.06
C HIS A 83 13.52 1.46 -4.11
N MET A 84 12.95 1.24 -2.94
CA MET A 84 13.02 2.07 -1.76
C MET A 84 13.70 1.28 -0.65
N ARG A 85 14.25 1.99 0.33
CA ARG A 85 14.93 1.36 1.47
C ARG A 85 13.94 0.48 2.24
N LYS A 86 14.26 -0.80 2.40
CA LYS A 86 13.49 -1.74 3.21
C LYS A 86 13.36 -1.25 4.66
N PRO A 87 12.15 -1.18 5.23
CA PRO A 87 11.98 -0.87 6.64
C PRO A 87 12.40 -2.05 7.51
N ALA A 88 12.84 -1.77 8.73
CA ALA A 88 12.90 -2.80 9.76
C ALA A 88 11.47 -3.31 10.07
N PRO A 89 11.30 -4.58 10.49
CA PRO A 89 9.98 -5.23 10.58
C PRO A 89 8.95 -4.45 11.43
N ASN A 90 9.39 -3.85 12.54
CA ASN A 90 8.54 -3.07 13.44
C ASN A 90 8.24 -1.63 12.94
N PHE A 91 8.87 -1.18 11.85
CA PHE A 91 8.71 0.17 11.30
C PHE A 91 7.91 0.22 9.99
N GLN A 92 7.31 -0.88 9.55
CA GLN A 92 6.60 -0.95 8.27
C GLN A 92 5.48 0.11 8.16
N GLN A 93 4.69 0.33 9.21
CA GLN A 93 3.61 1.33 9.19
C GLN A 93 4.14 2.76 9.09
N VAL A 94 5.20 3.08 9.84
CA VAL A 94 5.87 4.38 9.77
C VAL A 94 6.48 4.61 8.40
N TRP A 95 7.06 3.57 7.81
CA TRP A 95 7.60 3.59 6.47
C TRP A 95 6.51 3.87 5.42
N LEU A 96 5.37 3.17 5.48
CA LEU A 96 4.25 3.41 4.56
C LEU A 96 3.77 4.85 4.65
N LYS A 97 3.64 5.39 5.87
CA LYS A 97 3.26 6.79 6.08
C LYS A 97 4.29 7.76 5.49
N ARG A 98 5.58 7.49 5.61
CA ARG A 98 6.64 8.33 5.01
C ARG A 98 6.62 8.27 3.48
N VAL A 99 6.44 7.08 2.92
CA VAL A 99 6.34 6.87 1.46
C VAL A 99 5.11 7.58 0.89
N ALA A 100 3.95 7.47 1.55
CA ALA A 100 2.72 8.13 1.12
C ALA A 100 2.80 9.67 1.14
N ASN A 101 3.49 10.24 2.13
CA ASN A 101 3.63 11.69 2.28
C ASN A 101 4.79 12.28 1.47
N ASN A 102 5.62 11.46 0.82
CA ASN A 102 6.76 11.92 0.02
C ASN A 102 6.46 11.80 -1.47
N LEU A 103 6.49 12.93 -2.18
CA LEU A 103 6.17 12.97 -3.61
C LEU A 103 7.17 12.16 -4.45
N VAL A 104 8.48 12.20 -4.14
CA VAL A 104 9.51 11.43 -4.86
C VAL A 104 9.31 9.93 -4.67
N SER A 105 8.98 9.49 -3.46
CA SER A 105 8.66 8.09 -3.17
C SER A 105 7.41 7.64 -3.92
N ARG A 106 6.39 8.49 -4.03
CA ARG A 106 5.19 8.18 -4.83
C ARG A 106 5.49 8.10 -6.33
N HIS A 107 6.33 8.99 -6.86
CA HIS A 107 6.76 8.90 -8.26
C HIS A 107 7.44 7.55 -8.58
N LYS A 108 8.22 7.00 -7.64
CA LYS A 108 8.78 5.64 -7.80
C LYS A 108 7.71 4.56 -7.92
N ILE A 109 6.60 4.69 -7.19
CA ILE A 109 5.45 3.76 -7.28
C ILE A 109 4.77 3.88 -8.65
N HIS A 110 4.74 5.08 -9.23
CA HIS A 110 4.13 5.33 -10.55
C HIS A 110 4.97 4.78 -11.71
N SER A 111 6.27 4.58 -11.51
CA SER A 111 7.18 3.94 -12.46
C SER A 111 7.09 2.39 -12.48
N ARG A 112 6.00 1.83 -11.95
CA ARG A 112 5.74 0.39 -11.88
C ARG A 112 5.52 -0.25 -13.26
#